data_AF-A0A954IW77-F1
#
_entry.id   AF-A0A954IW77-F1
#
_cell.length_a   1.000
_cell.length_b   1.000
_cell.length_c   1.000
_cell.angle_alpha   90.00
_cell.angle_beta   90.00
_cell.angle_gamma   90.00
#
_symmetry.space_group_name_H-M   'P 1'
#
loop_
_entity.id
_entity.type
_entity.pdbx_description
1 polymer ?
#
loop_
_entity_poly.entity_id
_entity_poly.type
_entity_poly.pdbx_seq_one_letter_code
_entity_poly.pdbx_strand_id
1 'polypeptide(L)'
;MSASISQTLPDVTRKPRLGVFKFASCDGCQLSILSCEDELLNIAEVVNISYFLEASSHIEPGPYDIALVEGSITTEEDRRRIQDVRRQSGLLVTIGACATAGGIQALKNWADREEFL
;
A
#
# COMPACT_ATOMS: atom_id res chain seq x y z
N MET A 1 14.51 28.92 10.75
CA MET A 1 13.06 28.66 10.84
C MET A 1 12.87 27.15 10.91
N SER A 2 12.90 26.59 12.12
CA SER A 2 12.80 25.17 12.39
C SER A 2 11.33 24.75 12.36
N ALA A 3 10.89 24.09 11.30
CA ALA A 3 9.59 23.44 11.26
C ALA A 3 9.64 22.21 12.18
N SER A 4 9.03 22.33 13.36
CA SER A 4 8.78 21.21 14.26
C SER A 4 7.80 20.25 13.59
N ILE A 5 8.31 19.12 13.11
CA ILE A 5 7.47 17.99 12.73
C ILE A 5 6.85 17.48 14.04
N SER A 6 5.58 17.80 14.26
CA SER A 6 4.78 17.24 15.35
C SER A 6 4.61 15.75 15.09
N GLN A 7 5.55 14.93 15.56
CA GLN A 7 5.42 13.48 15.58
C GLN A 7 4.45 13.13 16.71
N THR A 8 3.18 13.01 16.37
CA THR A 8 2.20 12.35 17.24
C THR A 8 2.58 10.88 17.29
N LEU A 9 3.17 10.44 18.40
CA LEU A 9 3.45 9.02 18.64
C LEU A 9 2.12 8.24 18.65
N PRO A 10 2.06 7.05 18.03
CA PRO A 10 0.83 6.28 17.94
C PRO A 10 0.35 5.88 19.34
N ASP A 11 -0.95 6.04 19.57
CA ASP A 11 -1.64 5.55 20.75
C ASP A 11 -1.55 4.01 20.79
N VAL A 12 -0.67 3.49 21.66
CA VAL A 12 -0.37 2.05 21.81
C VAL A 12 -1.55 1.29 22.45
N THR A 13 -2.64 1.96 22.82
CA THR A 13 -3.80 1.31 23.45
C THR A 13 -4.80 0.72 22.46
N ARG A 14 -4.71 1.06 21.16
CA ARG A 14 -5.56 0.50 20.10
C ARG A 14 -4.73 -0.22 19.02
N LYS A 15 -5.30 -1.27 18.43
CA LYS A 15 -4.69 -1.93 17.26
C LYS A 15 -4.51 -0.92 16.12
N PRO A 16 -3.31 -0.79 15.52
CA PRO A 16 -3.11 0.06 14.35
C PRO A 16 -4.00 -0.37 13.19
N ARG A 17 -4.59 0.60 12.48
CA ARG A 17 -5.39 0.37 11.28
C ARG A 17 -4.46 0.24 10.06
N LEU A 18 -4.51 -0.92 9.42
CA LEU A 18 -3.72 -1.29 8.25
C LEU A 18 -4.57 -1.19 6.98
N GLY A 19 -4.06 -0.49 5.98
CA GLY A 19 -4.54 -0.55 4.60
C GLY A 19 -3.49 -1.16 3.66
N VAL A 20 -3.91 -2.03 2.75
CA VAL A 20 -3.07 -2.68 1.73
C VAL A 20 -3.62 -2.30 0.36
N PHE A 21 -2.82 -1.55 -0.41
CA PHE A 21 -3.24 -0.93 -1.66
C PHE A 21 -2.49 -1.49 -2.85
N LYS A 22 -3.25 -1.86 -3.87
CA LYS A 22 -2.76 -2.35 -5.16
C LYS A 22 -2.77 -1.26 -6.23
N PHE A 23 -1.67 -1.16 -6.97
CA PHE A 23 -1.51 -0.46 -8.24
C PHE A 23 -1.07 -1.46 -9.34
N ALA A 24 -0.37 -1.02 -10.40
CA ALA A 24 0.01 -1.92 -11.47
C ALA A 24 1.08 -2.93 -11.01
N SER A 25 0.67 -4.18 -10.82
CA SER A 25 1.50 -5.26 -10.27
C SER A 25 1.00 -6.64 -10.72
N CYS A 26 1.62 -7.70 -10.17
CA CYS A 26 1.24 -9.11 -10.38
C CYS A 26 0.60 -9.75 -9.15
N ASP A 27 0.20 -8.97 -8.14
CA ASP A 27 -0.32 -9.42 -6.82
C ASP A 27 0.64 -10.23 -5.95
N GLY A 28 1.86 -10.50 -6.42
CA GLY A 28 2.79 -11.37 -5.72
C GLY A 28 3.16 -10.89 -4.30
N CYS A 29 3.17 -9.58 -4.03
CA CYS A 29 3.56 -9.11 -2.69
C CYS A 29 2.41 -9.29 -1.68
N GLN A 30 1.18 -9.02 -2.09
CA GLN A 30 -0.02 -9.30 -1.31
C GLN A 30 -0.23 -10.80 -1.10
N LEU A 31 -0.05 -11.62 -2.14
CA LEU A 31 -0.11 -13.08 -2.01
C LEU A 31 0.98 -13.61 -1.07
N SER A 32 2.16 -13.00 -1.05
CA SER A 32 3.21 -13.38 -0.09
C SER A 32 2.78 -13.12 1.36
N ILE A 33 2.06 -12.02 1.63
CA ILE A 33 1.47 -11.75 2.95
C ILE A 33 0.42 -12.81 3.29
N LEU A 34 -0.44 -13.17 2.34
CA LEU A 34 -1.47 -14.19 2.55
C LEU A 34 -0.91 -15.61 2.70
N SER A 35 0.31 -15.84 2.20
CA SER A 35 1.01 -17.12 2.32
C SER A 35 1.71 -17.29 3.67
N CYS A 36 1.58 -16.34 4.60
CA CYS A 36 2.12 -16.43 5.96
C CYS A 36 1.30 -17.33 6.89
N GLU A 37 0.51 -18.27 6.36
CA GLU A 37 -0.23 -19.33 7.09
C GLU A 37 -0.65 -18.95 8.53
N ASP A 38 -0.08 -19.60 9.55
CA ASP A 38 -0.39 -19.36 10.97
C ASP A 38 0.13 -18.00 11.46
N GLU A 39 1.23 -17.49 10.90
CA GLU A 39 1.73 -16.16 11.23
C GLU A 39 0.77 -15.04 10.82
N LEU A 40 -0.06 -15.23 9.79
CA LEU A 40 -1.06 -14.26 9.37
C LEU A 40 -2.11 -14.02 10.46
N LEU A 41 -2.50 -15.07 11.19
CA LEU A 41 -3.43 -14.96 12.32
C LEU A 41 -2.83 -14.12 13.44
N ASN A 42 -1.55 -14.34 13.77
CA ASN A 42 -0.83 -13.54 14.76
C ASN A 42 -0.77 -12.05 14.35
N ILE A 43 -0.61 -11.75 13.06
CA ILE A 43 -0.66 -10.38 12.55
C ILE A 43 -2.07 -9.78 12.76
N ALA A 44 -3.13 -10.51 12.40
CA ALA A 44 -4.51 -10.05 12.59
C ALA A 44 -4.88 -9.83 14.08
N GLU A 45 -4.17 -10.46 15.01
CA GLU A 45 -4.32 -10.19 16.44
C GLU A 45 -3.74 -8.83 16.86
N VAL A 46 -2.74 -8.30 16.16
CA VAL A 46 -2.07 -7.04 16.55
C VAL A 46 -2.42 -5.84 15.68
N VAL A 47 -2.95 -6.04 14.46
CA VAL A 47 -3.42 -4.96 13.59
C VAL A 47 -4.91 -5.11 13.23
N ASN A 48 -5.59 -3.99 13.01
CA ASN A 48 -6.90 -3.98 12.38
C ASN A 48 -6.72 -3.85 10.85
N ILE A 49 -7.01 -4.91 10.09
CA ILE A 49 -6.96 -4.88 8.62
C ILE A 49 -8.22 -4.19 8.10
N SER A 50 -8.15 -2.86 7.97
CA SER A 50 -9.28 -2.01 7.58
C SER A 50 -9.52 -1.99 6.07
N TYR A 51 -8.48 -2.17 5.24
CA TYR A 51 -8.61 -2.20 3.78
C TYR A 51 -7.64 -3.22 3.20
N PHE A 52 -8.13 -4.34 2.65
CA PHE A 52 -7.30 -5.31 1.94
C PHE A 52 -8.16 -6.13 0.97
N LEU A 53 -8.34 -5.63 -0.25
CA LEU A 53 -9.27 -6.20 -1.23
C LEU A 53 -8.93 -7.61 -1.70
N GLU A 54 -7.65 -8.01 -1.66
CA GLU A 54 -7.24 -9.37 -1.99
C GLU A 54 -7.64 -10.38 -0.90
N ALA A 55 -7.77 -9.94 0.35
CA ALA A 55 -8.07 -10.79 1.49
C ALA A 55 -9.55 -10.79 1.88
N SER A 56 -10.26 -9.67 1.68
CA SER A 56 -11.63 -9.49 2.14
C SER A 56 -12.38 -8.43 1.34
N SER A 57 -13.70 -8.61 1.22
CA SER A 57 -14.62 -7.59 0.72
C SER A 57 -15.04 -6.57 1.79
N HIS A 58 -14.71 -6.80 3.06
CA HIS A 58 -14.93 -5.84 4.15
C HIS A 58 -14.00 -4.64 3.98
N ILE A 59 -14.58 -3.44 3.96
CA ILE A 59 -13.85 -2.20 3.77
C ILE A 59 -14.24 -1.22 4.86
N GLU A 60 -13.23 -0.75 5.58
CA GLU A 60 -13.34 0.39 6.46
C GLU A 60 -12.51 1.55 5.87
N PRO A 61 -13.15 2.68 5.55
CA PRO A 61 -12.44 3.84 5.02
C PRO A 61 -11.44 4.39 6.06
N GLY A 62 -10.42 5.08 5.55
CA GLY A 62 -9.36 5.70 6.34
C GLY A 62 -9.86 6.79 7.30
N PRO A 63 -8.95 7.39 8.09
CA PRO A 63 -7.49 7.29 7.95
C PRO A 63 -6.91 5.96 8.45
N TYR A 64 -5.75 5.61 7.90
CA TYR A 64 -4.96 4.42 8.21
C TYR A 64 -3.71 4.83 9.00
N ASP A 65 -3.35 4.05 10.02
CA ASP A 65 -2.10 4.25 10.74
C ASP A 65 -0.92 3.81 9.88
N ILE A 66 -1.09 2.70 9.17
CA ILE A 66 -0.10 2.11 8.26
C ILE A 66 -0.77 1.78 6.92
N ALA A 67 -0.15 2.19 5.82
CA ALA A 67 -0.50 1.79 4.47
C ALA A 67 0.65 1.02 3.82
N LEU A 68 0.38 -0.19 3.37
CA LEU A 68 1.26 -0.96 2.50
C LEU A 68 0.84 -0.73 1.06
N VAL A 69 1.79 -0.39 0.20
CA VAL A 69 1.53 -0.06 -1.21
C VAL A 69 2.32 -1.01 -2.10
N GLU A 70 1.60 -1.80 -2.89
CA GLU A 70 2.14 -2.63 -3.96
C GLU A 70 1.87 -1.98 -5.32
N GLY A 71 2.80 -2.17 -6.25
CA GLY A 71 2.60 -1.86 -7.66
C GLY A 71 3.08 -0.48 -8.08
N SER A 72 3.33 -0.38 -9.38
CA SER A 72 3.88 0.82 -10.03
C SER A 72 2.75 1.79 -10.38
N ILE A 73 3.04 3.09 -10.34
CA ILE A 73 2.12 4.13 -10.79
C ILE A 73 2.25 4.25 -12.31
N THR A 74 1.20 3.85 -13.04
CA THR A 74 1.27 3.69 -14.50
C THR A 74 0.32 4.60 -15.26
N THR A 75 -0.68 5.15 -14.58
CA THR A 75 -1.69 6.05 -15.12
C THR A 75 -1.82 7.31 -14.29
N GLU A 76 -2.47 8.33 -14.84
CA GLU A 76 -2.80 9.55 -14.10
C GLU A 76 -3.84 9.30 -13.00
N GLU A 77 -4.70 8.28 -13.15
CA GLU A 77 -5.60 7.83 -12.08
C GLU A 77 -4.82 7.22 -10.92
N ASP A 78 -3.83 6.36 -11.20
CA ASP A 78 -2.92 5.82 -10.18
C ASP A 78 -2.24 6.96 -9.42
N ARG A 79 -1.77 7.98 -10.14
CA ARG A 79 -1.10 9.15 -9.54
C ARG A 79 -2.02 9.90 -8.57
N ARG A 80 -3.28 10.13 -8.93
CA ARG A 80 -4.27 10.76 -8.04
C ARG A 80 -4.54 9.87 -6.83
N ARG A 81 -4.77 8.59 -7.05
CA ARG A 81 -5.12 7.61 -6.01
C ARG A 81 -3.98 7.40 -5.01
N ILE A 82 -2.71 7.34 -5.42
CA ILE A 82 -1.59 7.23 -4.46
C ILE A 82 -1.43 8.48 -3.59
N GLN A 83 -1.75 9.66 -4.13
CA GLN A 83 -1.75 10.90 -3.34
C GLN A 83 -2.88 10.90 -2.31
N ASP A 84 -4.06 10.38 -2.65
CA ASP A 84 -5.16 10.16 -1.69
C ASP A 84 -4.75 9.19 -0.59
N VAL A 85 -4.16 8.05 -0.95
CA VAL A 85 -3.63 7.07 0.02
C VAL A 85 -2.62 7.73 0.95
N ARG A 86 -1.64 8.48 0.42
CA ARG A 86 -0.64 9.19 1.23
C ARG A 86 -1.26 10.20 2.19
N ARG A 87 -2.30 10.95 1.77
CA ARG A 87 -3.03 11.90 2.63
C ARG A 87 -3.75 11.22 3.79
N GLN A 88 -4.19 9.97 3.59
CA GLN A 88 -4.94 9.20 4.58
C GLN A 88 -4.04 8.28 5.44
N SER A 89 -2.73 8.31 5.24
CA SER A 89 -1.80 7.38 5.89
C SER A 89 -0.87 8.09 6.87
N GLY A 90 -0.75 7.57 8.09
CA GLY A 90 0.31 7.96 9.03
C GLY A 90 1.69 7.54 8.52
N LEU A 91 1.88 6.23 8.35
CA LEU A 91 3.04 5.63 7.69
C LEU A 91 2.63 5.00 6.36
N LEU A 92 3.39 5.24 5.30
CA LEU A 92 3.22 4.59 4.00
C LEU A 92 4.51 3.84 3.68
N VAL A 93 4.39 2.55 3.42
CA VAL A 93 5.50 1.64 3.11
C VAL A 93 5.25 1.00 1.76
N THR A 94 6.23 1.06 0.86
CA THR A 94 6.19 0.31 -0.38
C THR A 94 6.52 -1.15 -0.13
N ILE A 95 5.80 -2.06 -0.77
CA ILE A 95 6.10 -3.49 -0.76
C ILE A 95 6.41 -3.96 -2.19
N GLY A 96 7.53 -4.66 -2.33
CA GLY A 96 7.99 -5.21 -3.60
C GLY A 96 8.73 -4.24 -4.53
N ALA A 97 9.33 -4.84 -5.56
CA ALA A 97 10.13 -4.12 -6.56
C ALA A 97 9.29 -3.17 -7.43
N CYS A 98 8.02 -3.50 -7.69
CA CYS A 98 7.12 -2.68 -8.50
C CYS A 98 6.88 -1.31 -7.83
N ALA A 99 6.44 -1.29 -6.58
CA ALA A 99 6.19 -0.04 -5.86
C ALA A 99 7.47 0.75 -5.55
N THR A 100 8.59 0.04 -5.32
CA THR A 100 9.85 0.66 -4.89
C THR A 100 10.64 1.26 -6.06
N ALA A 101 10.70 0.56 -7.19
CA ALA A 101 11.60 0.91 -8.31
C ALA A 101 10.93 0.79 -9.69
N GLY A 102 9.62 0.56 -9.74
CA GLY A 102 8.85 0.46 -10.98
C GLY A 102 8.71 -0.97 -11.54
N GLY A 103 9.53 -1.93 -11.10
CA GLY A 103 9.40 -3.35 -11.45
C GLY A 103 9.47 -3.64 -12.96
N ILE A 104 8.87 -4.76 -13.38
CA ILE A 104 8.78 -5.16 -14.79
C ILE A 104 8.01 -4.12 -15.61
N GLN A 105 7.07 -3.42 -14.98
CA GLN A 105 6.22 -2.39 -15.57
C GLN A 105 7.04 -1.20 -16.06
N ALA A 106 8.21 -0.94 -15.47
CA ALA A 106 9.11 0.14 -15.90
C ALA A 106 9.77 -0.13 -17.27
N LEU A 107 9.74 -1.37 -17.78
CA LEU A 107 10.25 -1.69 -19.12
C LEU A 107 9.53 -0.90 -20.22
N LYS A 108 8.24 -0.58 -20.02
CA LYS A 108 7.46 0.22 -20.97
C LYS A 108 8.01 1.64 -21.15
N ASN A 109 8.82 2.14 -20.21
CA ASN A 109 9.43 3.47 -20.31
C ASN A 109 10.45 3.56 -21.46
N TRP A 110 10.84 2.40 -22.02
CA TRP A 110 11.81 2.28 -23.12
C TRP A 110 11.14 1.99 -24.47
N ALA A 111 9.81 1.98 -24.52
CA ALA A 111 9.04 1.69 -25.72
C ALA A 111 8.05 2.82 -26.01
N ASP A 112 7.63 2.96 -27.27
CA ASP A 112 6.59 3.92 -27.60
C ASP A 112 5.26 3.43 -27.06
N ARG A 113 4.55 4.28 -26.32
CA ARG A 113 3.25 3.93 -25.75
C ARG A 113 2.23 3.63 -26.84
N GLU A 114 2.33 4.29 -28.00
CA GLU A 114 1.43 4.09 -29.13
C GLU A 114 1.50 2.68 -29.72
N GLU A 115 2.60 1.94 -29.49
CA GLU A 115 2.75 0.55 -29.94
C GLU A 115 1.91 -0.44 -29.13
N PHE A 116 1.35 -0.04 -27.98
CA PHE A 116 0.59 -0.92 -27.07
C PHE A 116 -0.90 -0.52 -26.91
N LEU A 117 -1.38 0.43 -27.71
CA LEU A 117 -2.77 0.90 -27.72
C LEU A 117 -3.53 0.39 -28.95
#